data_AF-A0A966WW29-F1
#
_entry.id   AF-A0A966WW29-F1
#
_cell.length_a   1.000
_cell.length_b   1.000
_cell.length_c   1.000
_cell.angle_alpha   90.00
_cell.angle_beta   90.00
_cell.angle_gamma   90.00
#
_symmetry.space_group_name_H-M   'P 1'
#
loop_
_entity.id
_entity.type
_entity.pdbx_description
1 polymer ?
#
loop_
_entity_poly.entity_id
_entity_poly.type
_entity_poly.pdbx_seq_one_letter_code
_entity_poly.pdbx_strand_id
1 'polypeptide(L)'
;MNDRIRVLQRQPRRISITLSYHVHEALLSRSEEEGRSVSNLCAFLLEDALRDQRRNLVTPAQPLIHQGAISPNSHVKARRF
;
A
#
# COMPACT_ATOMS: atom_id res chain seq x y z
N MET A 1 -5.47 -34.08 -9.49
CA MET A 1 -5.69 -34.40 -8.06
C MET A 1 -4.42 -34.08 -7.25
N ASN A 2 -3.95 -32.82 -7.20
CA ASN A 2 -2.77 -32.42 -6.37
C ASN A 2 -2.73 -30.95 -5.93
N ASP A 3 -3.68 -30.10 -6.34
CA ASP A 3 -3.62 -28.65 -6.06
C ASP A 3 -4.05 -28.25 -4.64
N ARG A 4 -4.76 -29.13 -3.93
CA ARG A 4 -5.25 -28.86 -2.56
C ARG A 4 -4.15 -28.91 -1.49
N ILE A 5 -2.97 -29.43 -1.82
CA ILE A 5 -1.82 -29.56 -0.89
C ILE A 5 -0.80 -28.41 -1.06
N ARG A 6 -0.96 -27.48 -2.01
CA ARG A 6 -0.05 -26.31 -2.08
C ARG A 6 -0.28 -25.28 -0.98
N VAL A 7 -1.47 -25.27 -0.39
CA VAL A 7 -1.82 -24.37 0.73
C VAL A 7 -1.13 -24.79 2.04
N LEU A 8 -0.80 -26.08 2.19
CA LEU A 8 -0.12 -26.61 3.39
C LEU A 8 1.42 -26.46 3.36
N GLN A 9 1.99 -26.05 2.23
CA GLN A 9 3.43 -25.88 2.05
C GLN A 9 3.81 -24.41 1.88
N ARG A 10 3.46 -23.55 2.86
CA ARG A 10 4.22 -22.31 3.06
C ARG A 10 5.61 -22.68 3.57
N GLN A 11 6.45 -23.20 2.68
CA GLN A 11 7.83 -23.55 2.99
C GLN A 11 8.56 -22.26 3.36
N PRO A 12 9.09 -22.14 4.59
CA PRO A 12 9.90 -20.99 4.98
C PRO A 12 11.07 -20.84 4.00
N ARG A 13 11.25 -19.64 3.45
CA ARG A 13 12.40 -19.31 2.61
C ARG A 13 13.34 -18.44 3.42
N ARG A 14 14.55 -18.94 3.67
CA ARG A 14 15.61 -18.18 4.33
C ARG A 14 16.26 -17.26 3.31
N ILE A 15 16.20 -15.96 3.58
CA ILE A 15 16.94 -14.95 2.85
C ILE A 15 18.09 -14.43 3.73
N SER A 16 19.17 -14.00 3.10
CA SER A 16 20.28 -13.32 3.78
C SER A 16 20.54 -12.03 3.05
N ILE A 17 20.58 -10.94 3.81
CA ILE A 17 20.77 -9.59 3.30
C ILE A 17 21.85 -8.91 4.12
N THR A 18 22.61 -8.03 3.48
CA THR A 18 23.56 -7.16 4.20
C THR A 18 22.81 -5.89 4.60
N LEU A 19 22.88 -5.52 5.87
CA LEU A 19 22.28 -4.31 6.43
C LEU A 19 23.38 -3.38 6.92
N SER A 20 23.10 -2.08 6.98
CA SER A 20 23.98 -1.16 7.70
C SER A 20 23.96 -1.47 9.20
N TYR A 21 25.07 -1.21 9.88
CA TYR A 21 25.20 -1.44 11.32
C TYR A 21 24.08 -0.78 12.12
N HIS A 22 23.78 0.49 11.84
CA HIS A 22 22.72 1.22 12.53
C HIS A 22 21.34 0.58 12.40
N VAL A 23 21.02 -0.01 11.24
CA VAL A 23 19.73 -0.69 11.05
C VAL A 23 19.69 -2.00 11.84
N HIS A 24 20.80 -2.74 11.86
CA HIS A 24 20.90 -3.96 12.68
C HIS A 24 20.68 -3.66 14.16
N GLU A 25 21.36 -2.65 14.70
CA GLU A 25 21.22 -2.28 16.12
C GLU A 25 19.81 -1.82 16.47
N ALA A 26 19.18 -1.01 15.61
CA ALA A 26 17.80 -0.58 15.82
C ALA A 26 16.82 -1.75 15.82
N LEU A 27 17.02 -2.74 14.95
CA LEU A 27 16.22 -3.97 14.93
C LEU A 27 16.43 -4.81 16.19
N LEU A 28 17.67 -4.92 16.67
CA LEU A 28 18.00 -5.67 17.87
C LEU A 28 17.35 -5.04 19.11
N SER A 29 17.59 -3.74 19.36
CA SER A 29 16.99 -3.01 20.49
C SER A 29 15.47 -3.13 20.50
N ARG A 30 14.83 -2.88 19.35
CA ARG A 30 13.38 -2.98 19.24
C ARG A 30 12.87 -4.40 19.47
N SER A 31 13.61 -5.42 19.03
CA SER A 31 13.23 -6.82 19.25
C SER A 31 13.27 -7.21 20.73
N GLU A 32 14.24 -6.68 21.48
CA GLU A 32 14.37 -6.88 22.92
C GLU A 32 13.25 -6.16 23.68
N GLU A 33 12.97 -4.90 23.32
CA GLU A 33 11.86 -4.11 23.88
C GLU A 33 10.50 -4.77 23.65
N GLU A 34 10.27 -5.32 22.45
CA GLU A 34 9.03 -6.02 22.10
C GLU A 34 8.98 -7.48 22.57
N GLY A 35 10.06 -8.00 23.16
CA GLY A 35 10.15 -9.38 23.67
C GLY A 35 9.99 -10.45 22.58
N ARG A 36 10.47 -10.18 21.35
CA ARG A 36 10.36 -11.09 20.20
C ARG A 36 11.70 -11.27 19.50
N SER A 37 11.84 -12.35 18.72
CA SER A 37 13.08 -12.55 17.97
C SER A 37 13.22 -11.52 16.84
N VAL A 38 14.47 -11.12 16.54
CA VAL A 38 14.79 -10.24 15.41
C VAL A 38 14.18 -10.76 14.10
N SER A 39 14.25 -12.07 13.86
CA SER A 39 13.65 -12.69 12.66
C SER A 39 12.14 -12.51 12.57
N ASN A 40 11.43 -12.58 13.69
CA ASN A 40 9.98 -12.38 13.75
C ASN A 40 9.63 -10.90 13.53
N LEU A 41 10.39 -9.99 14.16
CA LEU A 41 10.25 -8.55 13.92
C LEU A 41 10.47 -8.21 12.45
N CYS A 42 11.55 -8.71 11.84
CA CYS A 42 11.83 -8.51 10.41
C CYS A 42 10.69 -9.04 9.54
N ALA A 43 10.16 -10.23 9.83
CA ALA A 43 9.03 -10.78 9.08
C ALA A 43 7.79 -9.87 9.17
N PHE A 44 7.45 -9.39 10.36
CA PHE A 44 6.35 -8.45 10.58
C PHE A 44 6.53 -7.15 9.78
N LEU A 45 7.71 -6.52 9.87
CA LEU A 45 8.00 -5.26 9.19
C LEU A 45 7.96 -5.41 7.66
N LEU A 46 8.48 -6.53 7.13
CA LEU A 46 8.41 -6.83 5.69
C LEU A 46 6.96 -7.05 5.23
N GLU A 47 6.16 -7.78 6.01
CA GLU A 47 4.74 -7.96 5.70
C GLU A 47 3.97 -6.63 5.71
N ASP A 48 4.23 -5.78 6.69
CA ASP A 48 3.57 -4.48 6.84
C ASP A 48 3.91 -3.53 5.68
N ALA A 49 5.20 -3.39 5.35
CA ALA A 49 5.65 -2.57 4.24
C ALA A 49 5.05 -3.01 2.88
N LEU A 50 4.92 -4.32 2.66
CA LEU A 50 4.31 -4.86 1.43
C LEU A 50 2.79 -4.68 1.39
N ARG A 51 2.10 -4.69 2.54
CA ARG A 51 0.66 -4.41 2.62
C ARG A 51 0.36 -2.96 2.24
N ASP A 52 1.19 -2.01 2.68
CA ASP A 52 1.02 -0.59 2.37
C ASP A 52 1.21 -0.27 0.89
N GLN A 53 2.19 -0.90 0.24
CA GLN A 53 2.34 -0.77 -1.22
C GLN A 53 1.11 -1.26 -1.98
N ARG A 54 0.51 -2.38 -1.55
CA ARG A 54 -0.72 -2.89 -2.17
C ARG A 54 -1.91 -1.94 -2.02
N ARG A 55 -2.00 -1.19 -0.92
CA ARG A 55 -3.05 -0.16 -0.75
C ARG A 55 -2.88 0.99 -1.74
N ASN A 56 -1.65 1.47 -1.94
CA ASN A 56 -1.38 2.61 -2.82
C ASN A 56 -1.53 2.28 -4.32
N LEU A 57 -1.34 1.02 -4.72
CA LEU A 57 -1.52 0.59 -6.11
C LEU A 57 -3.00 0.44 -6.53
N VAL A 58 -3.92 0.34 -5.56
CA VAL A 58 -5.37 0.34 -5.83
C VAL A 58 -5.89 1.77 -5.65
N THR A 59 -5.52 2.66 -6.58
CA THR A 59 -6.30 3.89 -6.76
C THR A 59 -7.63 3.48 -7.40
N PRO A 60 -8.80 3.65 -6.77
CA PRO A 60 -10.05 3.55 -7.50
C PRO A 60 -10.00 4.66 -8.56
N ALA A 61 -10.03 4.26 -9.84
CA ALA A 61 -10.18 5.18 -10.94
C ALA A 61 -11.40 6.06 -10.64
N GLN A 62 -11.15 7.29 -10.21
CA GLN A 62 -12.19 8.29 -10.08
C GLN A 62 -12.73 8.53 -11.49
N PRO A 63 -14.04 8.37 -11.75
CA PRO A 63 -14.58 8.82 -13.00
C PRO A 63 -14.39 10.33 -13.05
N LEU A 64 -13.52 10.78 -13.96
CA LEU A 64 -13.29 12.17 -14.28
C LEU A 64 -14.60 12.75 -14.84
N ILE A 65 -15.41 13.35 -13.98
CA ILE A 65 -16.59 14.12 -14.42
C ILE A 65 -16.06 15.44 -15.00
N HIS A 66 -15.75 15.43 -16.29
CA HIS A 66 -15.54 16.65 -17.08
C HIS A 66 -16.81 16.91 -17.90
N GLN A 67 -17.71 17.76 -17.38
CA GLN A 67 -18.64 18.52 -18.22
C GLN A 67 -18.66 19.97 -17.74
N GLY A 68 -17.62 20.71 -18.15
CA GLY A 68 -17.73 22.15 -18.33
C GLY A 68 -18.12 22.43 -19.77
N ALA A 69 -19.35 22.89 -19.99
CA ALA A 69 -19.75 23.56 -21.23
C ALA A 69 -20.42 24.89 -20.87
N ILE A 70 -19.58 25.86 -20.52
CA ILE A 70 -19.58 27.24 -21.03
C ILE A 70 -20.97 27.88 -21.24
N SER A 71 -21.38 28.78 -20.32
CA SER A 71 -22.18 29.97 -20.66
C SER A 71 -21.31 30.93 -21.49
N PRO A 72 -21.76 31.43 -22.65
CA PRO A 72 -22.39 32.75 -22.63
C PRO A 72 -23.40 32.97 -23.78
N ASN A 73 -24.61 33.40 -23.49
CA ASN A 73 -25.21 34.43 -24.34
C ASN A 73 -26.34 35.18 -23.63
N SER A 74 -26.01 36.42 -23.27
CA SER A 74 -26.93 37.50 -23.04
C SER A 74 -27.77 37.76 -24.29
N HIS A 75 -29.05 37.37 -24.26
CA HIS A 75 -30.08 38.01 -25.08
C HIS A 75 -31.19 38.55 -24.20
N VAL A 76 -30.99 39.80 -23.76
CA VAL A 76 -32.08 40.68 -23.38
C VAL A 76 -32.80 41.11 -24.66
N LYS A 77 -34.06 40.72 -24.80
CA LYS A 77 -35.01 41.24 -25.80
C LYS A 77 -36.36 41.40 -25.05
N ALA A 78 -36.60 42.53 -24.40
CA ALA A 78 -37.17 43.78 -24.93
C ALA A 78 -38.72 43.76 -25.10
N ARG A 79 -39.36 44.72 -24.41
CA ARG A 79 -40.67 45.41 -24.64
C ARG A 79 -41.93 44.77 -24.02
N ARG A 80 -42.61 45.48 -23.09
CA ARG A 80 -43.75 46.45 -23.27
C ARG A 80 -44.91 45.76 -24.01
N PHE A 81 -46.14 45.68 -23.51
CA PHE A 81 -46.97 46.60 -22.72
C PHE A 81 -47.80 45.86 -21.68
#